data_AF-A0A1C6C137-F1
#
_entry.id   AF-A0A1C6C137-F1
#
_cell.length_a   1.000
_cell.length_b   1.000
_cell.length_c   1.000
_cell.angle_alpha   90.00
_cell.angle_beta   90.00
_cell.angle_gamma   90.00
#
_symmetry.space_group_name_H-M   'P 1'
#
loop_
_entity.id
_entity.type
_entity.pdbx_description
1 polymer ?
#
loop_
_entity_poly.entity_id
_entity_poly.type
_entity_poly.pdbx_seq_one_letter_code
_entity_poly.pdbx_strand_id
1 'polypeptide(L)'
;MAALTNVRDTSELGGKYIALPVKGATTIYQGAIVAVDANGYAIPGKKAADLKAAGRAEETVENKGGDGDAVIRVSRGTFVFENSTSGKITAADVLGLCYMEDDQTVTKTGTGASVAGLVIRVDDEGVAVEMGFGLTAPAAAAK
;
A
#
# COMPACT_ATOMS: atom_id res chain seq x y z
N MET A 1 4.68 -28.60 -9.43
CA MET A 1 5.42 -27.38 -9.83
C MET A 1 6.65 -27.85 -10.60
N ALA A 2 6.78 -27.51 -11.89
CA ALA A 2 7.89 -27.98 -12.73
C ALA A 2 9.07 -27.00 -12.61
N ALA A 3 10.28 -27.53 -12.42
CA ALA A 3 11.51 -26.75 -12.40
C ALA A 3 11.86 -26.23 -13.81
N LEU A 4 12.59 -25.11 -13.89
CA LEU A 4 13.10 -24.59 -15.15
C LEU A 4 14.06 -25.61 -15.79
N THR A 5 13.72 -26.10 -16.98
CA THR A 5 14.57 -27.02 -17.77
C THR A 5 15.27 -26.33 -18.94
N ASN A 6 15.02 -25.03 -19.15
CA ASN A 6 15.67 -24.22 -20.17
C ASN A 6 15.83 -22.75 -19.71
N VAL A 7 16.67 -21.98 -20.41
CA VAL A 7 16.84 -20.54 -20.19
C VAL A 7 15.51 -19.80 -20.37
N ARG A 8 15.24 -18.83 -19.48
CA ARG A 8 14.03 -18.00 -19.51
C ARG A 8 14.42 -16.54 -19.46
N ASP A 9 14.09 -15.79 -20.51
CA ASP A 9 14.10 -14.33 -20.47
C ASP A 9 13.01 -13.84 -19.52
N THR A 10 13.42 -13.42 -18.33
CA THR A 10 12.51 -12.85 -17.33
C THR A 10 12.57 -11.34 -17.46
N SER A 11 11.53 -10.73 -18.03
CA SER A 11 11.45 -9.28 -18.15
C SER A 11 11.42 -8.63 -16.77
N GLU A 12 12.36 -7.70 -16.53
CA GLU A 12 12.31 -6.82 -15.37
C GLU A 12 11.24 -5.74 -15.61
N LEU A 13 10.27 -5.64 -14.71
CA LEU A 13 9.39 -4.48 -14.65
C LEU A 13 10.14 -3.42 -13.83
N GLY A 14 10.69 -2.40 -14.49
CA GLY A 14 11.53 -1.37 -13.85
C GLY A 14 10.96 -0.90 -12.50
N GLY A 15 11.74 -1.06 -11.44
CA GLY A 15 11.25 -1.21 -10.05
C GLY A 15 10.54 -0.02 -9.39
N LYS A 16 10.35 1.11 -10.09
CA LYS A 16 9.72 2.30 -9.52
C LYS A 16 8.19 2.27 -9.59
N TYR A 17 7.63 1.64 -10.62
CA TYR A 17 6.19 1.63 -10.86
C TYR A 17 5.68 0.22 -11.11
N ILE A 18 4.51 -0.09 -10.57
CA ILE A 18 3.76 -1.30 -10.87
C ILE A 18 2.40 -0.93 -11.44
N ALA A 19 1.94 -1.71 -12.41
CA ALA A 19 0.61 -1.57 -12.99
C ALA A 19 -0.30 -2.63 -12.35
N LEU A 20 -1.41 -2.20 -11.74
CA LEU A 20 -2.34 -3.09 -11.04
C LEU A 20 -3.76 -2.96 -11.59
N PRO A 21 -4.49 -4.07 -11.77
CA PRO A 21 -5.89 -4.04 -12.19
C PRO A 21 -6.74 -3.45 -11.05
N VAL A 22 -7.58 -2.46 -11.37
CA VAL A 22 -8.45 -1.78 -10.40
C VAL A 22 -9.72 -2.59 -10.20
N LYS A 23 -10.20 -2.66 -8.95
CA LYS A 23 -11.49 -3.29 -8.64
C LYS A 23 -12.64 -2.58 -9.36
N GLY A 24 -13.68 -3.33 -9.72
CA GLY A 24 -14.88 -2.76 -10.34
C GLY A 24 -15.55 -1.73 -9.43
N ALA A 25 -16.28 -0.79 -10.05
CA ALA A 25 -17.00 0.30 -9.38
C ALA A 25 -16.16 1.08 -8.33
N THR A 26 -14.86 1.24 -8.57
CA THR A 26 -13.92 1.86 -7.62
C THR A 26 -13.18 3.01 -8.29
N THR A 27 -13.03 4.10 -7.54
CA THR A 27 -12.23 5.27 -7.94
C THR A 27 -11.02 5.37 -7.04
N ILE A 28 -9.84 5.48 -7.63
CA ILE A 28 -8.59 5.73 -6.91
C ILE A 28 -8.07 7.08 -7.39
N TYR A 29 -7.87 8.01 -6.44
CA TYR A 29 -7.35 9.33 -6.74
C TYR A 29 -5.82 9.34 -6.80
N GLN A 30 -5.26 10.19 -7.65
CA GLN A 30 -3.83 10.48 -7.62
C GLN A 30 -3.42 10.95 -6.23
N GLY A 31 -2.31 10.43 -5.68
CA GLY A 31 -1.91 10.74 -4.31
C GLY A 31 -2.30 9.69 -3.29
N ALA A 32 -3.40 8.96 -3.54
CA ALA A 32 -3.93 8.01 -2.58
C ALA A 32 -2.99 6.81 -2.35
N ILE A 33 -3.05 6.29 -1.14
CA ILE A 33 -2.54 4.96 -0.81
C ILE A 33 -3.33 3.94 -1.61
N VAL A 34 -2.62 3.08 -2.34
CA VAL A 34 -3.21 1.96 -3.07
C VAL A 34 -2.97 0.69 -2.28
N ALA A 35 -4.06 0.01 -1.94
CA ALA A 35 -4.06 -1.30 -1.34
C ALA A 35 -4.52 -2.35 -2.35
N VAL A 36 -4.08 -3.58 -2.16
CA VAL A 36 -4.49 -4.74 -2.95
C VAL A 36 -5.34 -5.64 -2.06
N ASP A 37 -6.52 -6.00 -2.53
CA ASP A 37 -7.43 -6.90 -1.83
C ASP A 37 -7.00 -8.37 -1.98
N ALA A 38 -7.71 -9.28 -1.30
CA ALA A 38 -7.42 -10.72 -1.33
C ALA A 38 -7.49 -11.32 -2.75
N ASN A 39 -8.24 -10.68 -3.65
CA ASN A 39 -8.43 -11.11 -5.02
C ASN A 39 -7.35 -10.56 -5.98
N GLY A 40 -6.46 -9.69 -5.49
CA GLY A 40 -5.38 -9.12 -6.30
C GLY A 40 -5.75 -7.83 -7.04
N TYR A 41 -6.86 -7.18 -6.69
CA TYR A 41 -7.30 -5.92 -7.30
C TYR A 41 -6.90 -4.72 -6.46
N ALA A 42 -6.50 -3.64 -7.14
CA ALA A 42 -6.21 -2.35 -6.54
C ALA A 42 -7.50 -1.68 -6.06
N ILE A 43 -7.47 -1.24 -4.81
CA ILE A 43 -8.50 -0.47 -4.11
C ILE A 43 -7.84 0.72 -3.41
N PRO A 44 -8.60 1.79 -3.10
CA PRO A 44 -8.09 2.83 -2.21
C PRO A 44 -7.76 2.24 -0.84
N GLY A 45 -6.70 2.76 -0.23
CA GLY A 45 -6.31 2.45 1.13
C GLY A 45 -7.47 2.66 2.09
N LYS A 46 -7.69 1.70 2.98
CA LYS A 46 -8.72 1.82 4.01
C LYS A 46 -8.36 0.98 5.21
N LYS A 47 -8.96 1.31 6.35
CA LYS A 47 -8.97 0.44 7.51
C LYS A 47 -9.73 -0.86 7.23
N ALA A 48 -8.98 -1.89 6.87
CA ALA A 48 -9.45 -3.26 6.80
C ALA A 48 -8.28 -4.22 7.08
N ALA A 49 -8.61 -5.44 7.49
CA ALA A 49 -7.66 -6.53 7.60
C ALA A 49 -7.30 -7.09 6.20
N ASP A 50 -6.17 -7.79 6.14
CA ASP A 50 -5.71 -8.58 4.99
C ASP A 50 -5.51 -7.80 3.68
N LEU A 51 -5.32 -6.48 3.77
CA LEU A 51 -4.93 -5.65 2.65
C LEU A 51 -3.42 -5.57 2.53
N LYS A 52 -2.93 -5.52 1.28
CA LYS A 52 -1.51 -5.35 0.98
C LYS A 52 -1.25 -3.98 0.41
N ALA A 53 -0.45 -3.16 1.09
CA ALA A 53 -0.09 -1.84 0.57
C ALA A 53 0.84 -1.97 -0.65
N ALA A 54 0.36 -1.51 -1.80
CA ALA A 54 1.08 -1.54 -3.07
C ALA A 54 1.95 -0.29 -3.29
N GLY A 55 1.55 0.86 -2.74
CA GLY A 55 2.26 2.13 -2.88
C GLY A 55 1.31 3.31 -3.05
N ARG A 56 1.75 4.35 -3.78
CA ARG A 56 1.00 5.58 -4.02
C ARG A 56 0.51 5.67 -5.46
N ALA A 57 -0.74 6.06 -5.67
CA ALA A 57 -1.33 6.24 -7.00
C ALA A 57 -0.69 7.42 -7.74
N GLU A 58 -0.18 7.18 -8.95
CA GLU A 58 0.41 8.22 -9.80
C GLU A 58 -0.63 8.96 -10.66
N GLU A 59 -1.83 8.42 -10.77
CA GLU A 59 -2.92 8.96 -11.57
C GLU A 59 -4.28 8.66 -10.93
N THR A 60 -5.29 9.45 -11.31
CA THR A 60 -6.67 9.18 -10.91
C THR A 60 -7.30 8.22 -11.92
N VAL A 61 -7.74 7.05 -11.45
CA VAL A 61 -8.42 6.05 -12.28
C VAL A 61 -9.81 5.79 -11.70
N GLU A 62 -10.82 5.90 -12.56
CA GLU A 62 -12.20 5.54 -12.27
C GLU A 62 -12.55 4.26 -13.04
N ASN A 63 -12.74 3.15 -12.34
CA ASN A 63 -13.22 1.90 -12.94
C ASN A 63 -14.74 1.78 -12.75
N LYS A 64 -15.53 2.12 -13.77
CA LYS A 64 -16.99 1.90 -13.76
C LYS A 64 -17.41 0.49 -14.16
N GLY A 65 -16.48 -0.30 -14.69
CA GLY A 65 -16.70 -1.64 -15.21
C GLY A 65 -16.54 -2.73 -14.16
N GLY A 66 -16.25 -3.94 -14.64
CA GLY A 66 -15.91 -5.09 -13.83
C GLY A 66 -14.49 -5.01 -13.25
N ASP A 67 -14.16 -6.00 -12.43
CA ASP A 67 -12.83 -6.10 -11.84
C ASP A 67 -11.75 -6.26 -12.92
N GLY A 68 -10.78 -5.35 -12.93
CA GLY A 68 -9.65 -5.36 -13.87
C GLY A 68 -9.88 -4.70 -15.23
N ASP A 69 -11.04 -4.06 -15.45
CA ASP A 69 -11.30 -3.30 -16.69
C ASP A 69 -10.42 -2.04 -16.81
N ALA A 70 -9.98 -1.48 -15.69
CA ALA A 70 -9.03 -0.39 -15.65
C ALA A 70 -7.74 -0.80 -14.93
N VAL A 71 -6.62 -0.17 -15.29
CA VAL A 71 -5.31 -0.41 -14.69
C VAL A 71 -4.77 0.90 -14.15
N ILE A 72 -4.20 0.87 -12.95
CA ILE A 72 -3.59 2.04 -12.30
C ILE A 72 -2.08 1.86 -12.18
N ARG A 73 -1.33 2.95 -12.41
CA ARG A 73 0.10 3.01 -12.10
C ARG A 73 0.30 3.40 -10.64
N VAL A 74 1.02 2.55 -9.92
CA VAL A 74 1.35 2.72 -8.50
C VAL A 74 2.86 2.87 -8.35
N SER A 75 3.30 3.95 -7.72
CA SER A 75 4.70 4.17 -7.38
C SER A 75 5.04 3.48 -6.07
N ARG A 76 6.20 2.81 -6.03
CA ARG A 76 6.78 2.19 -4.83
C ARG A 76 7.90 3.08 -4.32
N GLY A 77 8.03 3.24 -2.99
CA GLY A 77 9.01 4.14 -2.39
C GLY A 77 8.48 4.84 -1.15
N THR A 78 9.09 5.97 -0.79
CA THR A 78 8.75 6.76 0.39
C THR A 78 7.84 7.93 0.03
N PHE A 79 6.69 8.06 0.69
CA PHE A 79 5.72 9.12 0.46
C PHE A 79 5.24 9.71 1.78
N VAL A 80 4.84 10.99 1.78
CA VAL A 80 4.34 11.69 2.97
C VAL A 80 2.82 11.59 3.01
N PHE A 81 2.28 11.15 4.15
CA PHE A 81 0.85 11.01 4.42
C PHE A 81 0.44 11.78 5.67
N GLU A 82 -0.87 12.01 5.81
CA GLU A 82 -1.43 12.63 7.00
C GLU A 82 -1.25 11.71 8.22
N ASN A 83 -1.05 12.33 9.38
CA ASN A 83 -0.89 11.61 10.64
C ASN A 83 -2.23 11.53 11.36
N SER A 84 -2.65 10.31 11.73
CA SER A 84 -3.89 10.10 12.46
C SER A 84 -3.95 10.95 13.73
N THR A 85 -5.10 11.58 13.98
CA THR A 85 -5.33 12.36 15.21
C THR A 85 -5.46 11.47 16.45
N SER A 86 -5.99 10.25 16.28
CA SER A 86 -6.27 9.30 17.35
C SER A 86 -5.13 8.29 17.57
N GLY A 87 -4.43 7.92 16.49
CA GLY A 87 -3.29 7.02 16.50
C GLY A 87 -2.00 7.70 16.03
N LYS A 88 -1.68 8.85 16.62
CA LYS A 88 -0.51 9.67 16.24
C LYS A 88 0.77 8.86 16.24
N ILE A 89 1.44 8.87 15.09
CA ILE A 89 2.81 8.42 14.87
C ILE A 89 3.74 9.55 15.29
N THR A 90 4.79 9.22 16.04
CA THR A 90 5.74 10.18 16.60
C THR A 90 7.16 9.86 16.16
N ALA A 91 8.12 10.73 16.47
CA ALA A 91 9.54 10.47 16.19
C ALA A 91 10.05 9.17 16.85
N ALA A 92 9.42 8.69 17.93
CA ALA A 92 9.76 7.43 18.57
C ALA A 92 9.34 6.20 17.74
N ASP A 93 8.42 6.36 16.80
CA ASP A 93 7.89 5.30 15.94
C ASP A 93 8.66 5.17 14.61
N VAL A 94 9.69 6.00 14.40
CA VAL A 94 10.58 5.93 13.22
C VAL A 94 11.29 4.58 13.20
N LEU A 95 11.39 3.98 12.00
CA LEU A 95 11.78 2.59 11.77
C LEU A 95 10.79 1.55 12.34
N GLY A 96 9.61 1.99 12.76
CA GLY A 96 8.48 1.14 13.14
C GLY A 96 7.45 0.97 12.02
N LEU A 97 6.56 0.00 12.19
CA LEU A 97 5.44 -0.23 11.27
C LEU A 97 4.32 0.78 11.51
N CYS A 98 3.71 1.25 10.43
CA CYS A 98 2.48 2.02 10.45
C CYS A 98 1.37 1.33 9.66
N TYR A 99 0.14 1.74 9.90
CA TYR A 99 -1.08 1.11 9.38
C TYR A 99 -1.94 2.11 8.62
N MET A 100 -2.71 1.61 7.66
CA MET A 100 -3.64 2.40 6.85
C MET A 100 -4.89 2.71 7.68
N GLU A 101 -5.13 3.99 7.96
CA GLU A 101 -6.40 4.46 8.53
C GLU A 101 -7.42 4.70 7.41
N ASP A 102 -6.98 5.42 6.37
CA ASP A 102 -7.71 5.68 5.13
C ASP A 102 -6.72 5.82 3.96
N ASP A 103 -7.16 6.37 2.83
CA ASP A 103 -6.36 6.50 1.61
C ASP A 103 -5.37 7.67 1.61
N GLN A 104 -5.36 8.51 2.65
CA GLN A 104 -4.40 9.61 2.81
C GLN A 104 -3.79 9.72 4.23
N THR A 105 -4.29 8.94 5.20
CA THR A 105 -3.91 8.98 6.61
C THR A 105 -3.31 7.67 7.11
N VAL A 106 -2.22 7.77 7.86
CA VAL A 106 -1.55 6.65 8.52
C VAL A 106 -1.65 6.73 10.05
N THR A 107 -1.69 5.56 10.68
CA THR A 107 -1.91 5.42 12.12
C THR A 107 -0.95 4.39 12.72
N LYS A 108 -0.60 4.54 14.00
CA LYS A 108 0.11 3.49 14.74
C LYS A 108 -0.78 2.32 15.16
N THR A 109 -2.10 2.50 15.08
CA THR A 109 -3.06 1.53 15.59
C THR A 109 -3.32 0.43 14.55
N GLY A 110 -2.73 -0.75 14.77
CA GLY A 110 -2.91 -1.89 13.87
C GLY A 110 -4.21 -2.67 14.02
N THR A 111 -5.02 -2.43 15.06
CA THR A 111 -6.22 -3.23 15.31
C THR A 111 -7.26 -3.06 14.18
N GLY A 112 -7.45 -4.13 13.41
CA GLY A 112 -8.34 -4.15 12.24
C GLY A 112 -7.83 -3.34 11.03
N ALA A 113 -6.58 -2.89 11.06
CA ALA A 113 -5.94 -2.15 9.99
C ALA A 113 -4.79 -2.97 9.38
N SER A 114 -4.49 -2.73 8.12
CA SER A 114 -3.37 -3.38 7.44
C SER A 114 -2.15 -2.46 7.42
N VAL A 115 -0.96 -3.07 7.35
CA VAL A 115 0.30 -2.32 7.31
C VAL A 115 0.35 -1.46 6.06
N ALA A 116 0.59 -0.16 6.25
CA ALA A 116 0.89 0.77 5.17
C ALA A 116 2.36 0.62 4.77
N GLY A 117 3.27 0.61 5.74
CA GLY A 117 4.70 0.51 5.48
C GLY A 117 5.56 0.83 6.70
N LEU A 118 6.82 1.18 6.44
CA LEU A 118 7.80 1.58 7.46
C LEU A 118 7.85 3.09 7.60
N VAL A 119 7.81 3.61 8.83
CA VAL A 119 7.98 5.04 9.08
C VAL A 119 9.45 5.43 8.90
N ILE A 120 9.74 6.33 7.98
CA ILE A 120 11.10 6.82 7.70
C ILE A 120 11.35 8.17 8.39
N ARG A 121 10.32 9.02 8.44
CA ARG A 121 10.42 10.37 9.01
C ARG A 121 9.05 10.81 9.51
N VAL A 122 9.04 11.60 10.58
CA VAL A 122 7.85 12.31 11.05
C VAL A 122 8.23 13.76 11.22
N ASP A 123 7.49 14.66 10.58
CA ASP A 123 7.71 16.11 10.60
C ASP A 123 6.36 16.85 10.57
N ASP A 124 6.38 18.18 10.64
CA ASP A 124 5.16 18.99 10.64
C ASP A 124 4.33 18.84 9.35
N GLU A 125 4.95 18.38 8.26
CA GLU A 125 4.31 18.14 6.97
C GLU A 125 3.59 16.78 6.90
N GLY A 126 3.89 15.86 7.83
CA GLY A 126 3.23 14.55 7.92
C GLY A 126 4.17 13.41 8.31
N VAL A 127 3.79 12.19 7.90
CA VAL A 127 4.55 10.96 8.14
C VAL A 127 5.08 10.44 6.81
N ALA A 128 6.40 10.38 6.65
CA ALA A 128 7.03 9.76 5.51
C ALA A 128 7.06 8.23 5.70
N VAL A 129 6.37 7.51 4.83
CA VAL A 129 6.22 6.05 4.89
C VAL A 129 6.81 5.41 3.65
N GLU A 130 7.71 4.45 3.84
CA GLU A 130 8.19 3.57 2.78
C GLU A 130 7.18 2.44 2.53
N MET A 131 6.64 2.41 1.30
CA MET A 131 5.54 1.55 0.89
C MET A 131 5.85 0.77 -0.39
N GLY A 132 5.13 -0.34 -0.56
CA GLY A 132 5.13 -1.13 -1.79
C GLY A 132 6.05 -2.35 -1.79
N PHE A 133 6.76 -2.66 -0.69
CA PHE A 133 7.61 -3.86 -0.60
C PHE A 133 6.90 -5.08 -0.01
N GLY A 134 5.57 -5.04 0.14
CA GLY A 134 4.79 -6.17 0.66
C GLY A 134 5.09 -6.47 2.13
N LEU A 135 5.41 -5.43 2.93
CA LEU A 135 5.60 -5.58 4.36
C LEU A 135 4.30 -6.10 5.00
N THR A 136 4.42 -7.21 5.71
CA THR A 136 3.38 -7.71 6.61
C THR A 136 3.84 -7.50 8.05
N ALA A 137 2.90 -7.18 8.94
CA ALA A 137 3.21 -7.15 10.36
C ALA A 137 3.66 -8.55 10.80
N PRO A 138 4.69 -8.67 11.65
CA PRO A 138 5.05 -9.95 12.22
C PRO A 138 3.83 -10.51 12.95
N ALA A 139 3.57 -11.81 12.78
CA ALA A 139 2.53 -12.48 13.54
C ALA A 139 2.76 -12.21 15.04
N ALA A 140 1.74 -11.74 15.75
CA ALA A 140 1.84 -11.54 17.18
C ALA A 140 2.30 -12.87 17.79
N ALA A 141 3.46 -12.86 18.47
CA ALA A 141 3.97 -14.05 19.12
C ALA A 141 2.89 -14.55 20.09
N ALA A 142 2.36 -15.74 19.83
CA ALA A 142 1.46 -16.41 20.76
C ALA A 142 2.24 -16.58 22.07
N LYS A 143 1.78 -15.91 23.13
CA LYS A 143 2.32 -16.05 24.47
C LYS A 143 1.65 -17.20 25.20
#